data_AF-A0A8S9IML6-F1
#
_entry.id   AF-A0A8S9IML6-F1
#
_cell.length_a   1.000
_cell.length_b   1.000
_cell.length_c   1.000
_cell.angle_alpha   90.00
_cell.angle_beta   90.00
_cell.angle_gamma   90.00
#
_symmetry.space_group_name_H-M   'P 1'
#
loop_
_entity.id
_entity.type
_entity.pdbx_description
1 polymer ?
#
loop_
_entity_poly.entity_id
_entity_poly.type
_entity_poly.pdbx_seq_one_letter_code
_entity_poly.pdbx_strand_id
1 'polypeptide(L)'
;MCVNLVNRTVEVFDCGGKKNNKAVEAFVVLIPQIVKAVNDENIQEARHKIAFDLWEAANDEALQYRMSTFKPPKRAPEKTVELF
;
A
#
# COMPACT_ATOMS: atom_id res chain seq x y z
N MET A 1 1.34 -10.31 4.56
CA MET A 1 2.14 -9.09 4.82
C MET A 1 1.34 -8.14 5.68
N CYS A 2 1.89 -7.76 6.82
CA CYS A 2 1.36 -6.80 7.79
C CYS A 2 2.32 -5.63 7.86
N VAL A 3 1.76 -4.45 8.08
CA VAL A 3 2.52 -3.23 8.35
C VAL A 3 2.05 -2.72 9.71
N ASN A 4 2.96 -2.61 10.66
CA ASN A 4 2.70 -2.03 11.96
C ASN A 4 3.35 -0.65 12.03
N LEU A 5 2.58 0.32 12.52
CA LEU A 5 3.02 1.70 12.68
C LEU A 5 3.01 2.03 14.16
N VAL A 6 4.21 2.10 14.75
CA VAL A 6 4.40 2.41 16.18
C VAL A 6 5.30 3.64 16.26
N ASN A 7 4.91 4.70 16.95
CA ASN A 7 5.73 5.90 17.22
C ASN A 7 6.78 6.25 16.13
N ARG A 8 6.30 6.66 14.94
CA ARG A 8 7.12 7.06 13.78
C ARG A 8 8.00 5.97 13.15
N THR A 9 7.86 4.71 13.55
CA THR A 9 8.51 3.57 12.91
C THR A 9 7.49 2.74 12.14
N VAL A 10 7.98 2.08 11.10
CA VAL A 10 7.20 1.19 10.24
C VAL A 10 7.86 -0.17 10.26
N GLU A 11 7.14 -1.17 10.73
CA GLU A 11 7.58 -2.56 10.76
C GLU A 11 6.77 -3.35 9.74
N VAL A 12 7.45 -4.12 8.89
CA VAL A 12 6.81 -4.98 7.90
C VAL A 12 7.11 -6.44 8.26
N PHE A 13 6.07 -7.25 8.44
CA PHE A 13 6.20 -8.66 8.82
C PHE A 13 5.13 -9.54 8.18
N ASP A 14 5.31 -10.86 8.22
CA ASP A 14 4.27 -11.78 7.75
C ASP A 14 3.17 -11.95 8.83
N CYS A 15 1.98 -11.37 8.59
CA CYS A 15 0.79 -11.59 9.45
C CYS A 15 0.45 -13.07 9.63
N GLY A 16 0.76 -13.90 8.64
CA GLY A 16 0.33 -15.29 8.61
C GLY A 16 1.09 -16.19 9.57
N GLY A 17 2.14 -15.68 10.23
CA GLY A 17 3.06 -16.48 11.05
C GLY A 17 3.78 -17.58 10.26
N LYS A 18 3.65 -17.58 8.92
CA LYS A 18 4.27 -18.53 8.02
C LYS A 18 5.67 -18.01 7.66
N LYS A 19 6.58 -18.92 7.32
CA LYS A 19 7.97 -18.59 6.94
C LYS A 19 8.08 -18.01 5.52
N ASN A 20 7.17 -17.12 5.12
CA ASN A 20 7.24 -16.43 3.83
C ASN A 20 8.19 -15.22 3.86
N ASN A 21 9.23 -15.30 4.70
CA ASN A 21 10.15 -14.20 4.99
C ASN A 21 10.76 -13.64 3.70
N LYS A 22 11.13 -14.51 2.74
CA LYS A 22 11.66 -14.10 1.43
C LYS A 22 10.71 -13.18 0.64
N ALA A 23 9.40 -13.40 0.74
CA ALA A 23 8.42 -12.57 0.05
C ALA A 23 8.20 -11.22 0.75
N VAL A 24 8.37 -11.17 2.08
CA VAL A 24 8.18 -9.94 2.87
C VAL A 24 9.46 -9.11 2.93
N GLU A 25 10.64 -9.72 2.85
CA GLU A 25 11.97 -9.10 2.90
C GLU A 25 12.14 -7.94 1.91
N ALA A 26 11.64 -8.10 0.67
CA ALA A 26 11.67 -7.04 -0.33
C ALA A 26 10.95 -5.75 0.14
N PHE A 27 9.91 -5.90 0.96
CA PHE A 27 9.08 -4.79 1.44
C PHE A 27 9.60 -4.17 2.74
N VAL A 28 10.46 -4.87 3.49
CA VAL A 28 11.05 -4.38 4.74
C VAL A 28 11.89 -3.11 4.53
N VAL A 29 12.44 -2.91 3.33
CA VAL A 29 13.18 -1.69 2.99
C VAL A 29 12.31 -0.67 2.24
N LEU A 30 11.54 -1.15 1.26
CA LEU A 30 10.77 -0.26 0.37
C LEU A 30 9.67 0.49 1.11
N ILE A 31 8.89 -0.19 1.96
CA ILE A 31 7.75 0.45 2.64
C ILE A 31 8.24 1.53 3.61
N PRO A 32 9.24 1.30 4.49
CA PRO A 32 9.77 2.37 5.33
C PRO A 32 10.35 3.55 4.53
N GLN A 33 10.99 3.31 3.39
CA GLN A 33 11.49 4.39 2.52
C GLN A 33 10.35 5.21 1.91
N ILE A 34 9.29 4.56 1.44
CA ILE A 34 8.10 5.24 0.92
C ILE A 34 7.45 6.06 2.04
N VAL A 35 7.29 5.50 3.24
CA VAL A 35 6.69 6.23 4.37
C VAL A 35 7.60 7.39 4.83
N LYS A 36 8.92 7.25 4.72
CA LYS A 36 9.85 8.36 5.00
C LYS A 36 9.78 9.46 3.94
N ALA A 37 9.76 9.11 2.66
CA ALA A 37 9.66 10.06 1.54
C ALA A 37 8.31 10.78 1.61
N VAL A 38 7.24 9.98 1.56
CA VAL A 38 6.08 10.03 2.47
C VAL A 38 6.07 11.23 3.39
N ASN A 39 6.83 11.11 4.48
CA ASN A 39 6.86 12.03 5.60
C ASN A 39 7.87 13.19 5.53
N ASP A 40 8.55 13.41 4.40
CA ASP A 40 9.48 14.52 4.19
C ASP A 40 8.78 15.90 4.10
N GLU A 41 9.28 16.88 4.84
CA GLU A 41 8.70 18.24 4.89
C GLU A 41 8.78 18.97 3.54
N ASN A 42 9.77 18.64 2.71
CA ASN A 42 9.93 19.22 1.37
C ASN A 42 8.81 18.81 0.40
N ILE A 43 8.08 17.73 0.70
CA ILE A 43 6.93 17.29 -0.09
C ILE A 43 5.60 17.49 0.65
N GLN A 44 5.56 18.25 1.74
CA GLN A 44 4.32 18.51 2.47
C GLN A 44 3.25 19.15 1.58
N GLU A 45 3.62 20.13 0.76
CA GLU A 45 2.68 20.76 -0.17
C GLU A 45 2.16 19.77 -1.22
N ALA A 46 3.05 18.94 -1.77
CA ALA A 46 2.67 17.86 -2.68
C ALA A 46 1.74 16.83 -2.01
N ARG A 47 1.95 16.52 -0.72
CA ARG A 47 1.06 15.64 0.04
C ARG A 47 -0.32 16.21 0.23
N HIS A 48 -0.43 17.48 0.62
CA HIS A 48 -1.72 18.14 0.77
C HIS A 48 -2.47 18.16 -0.56
N LYS A 49 -1.75 18.42 -1.66
CA LYS A 49 -2.32 18.37 -3.01
C LYS A 49 -2.79 16.97 -3.40
N ILE A 50 -1.97 15.94 -3.21
CA ILE A 50 -2.36 14.54 -3.48
C ILE A 50 -3.58 14.13 -2.64
N ALA A 51 -3.60 14.49 -1.35
CA ALA A 51 -4.73 14.19 -0.47
C ALA A 51 -6.01 14.91 -0.91
N PHE A 52 -5.89 16.17 -1.33
CA PHE A 52 -7.00 16.96 -1.85
C PHE A 52 -7.52 16.39 -3.18
N ASP A 53 -6.64 16.11 -4.15
CA ASP A 53 -6.98 15.52 -5.44
C ASP A 53 -7.68 14.15 -5.26
N LEU A 54 -7.20 13.32 -4.33
CA LEU A 54 -7.83 12.04 -4.00
C LEU A 54 -9.21 12.22 -3.35
N TRP A 55 -9.36 13.21 -2.47
CA TRP A 55 -10.64 13.52 -1.84
C TRP A 55 -11.65 14.03 -2.87
N GLU A 56 -11.25 14.92 -3.78
CA GLU A 56 -12.10 15.38 -4.87
C GLU A 56 -12.52 14.21 -5.79
N ALA A 57 -11.57 13.37 -6.20
CA ALA A 57 -11.85 12.19 -7.01
C ALA A 57 -12.79 11.20 -6.30
N ALA A 58 -12.68 11.06 -4.98
CA ALA A 58 -13.59 10.23 -4.19
C ALA A 58 -15.00 10.82 -4.10
N ASN A 59 -15.17 12.13 -4.30
CA ASN A 59 -16.46 12.81 -4.32
C ASN A 59 -17.06 12.98 -5.71
N ASP A 60 -16.35 12.59 -6.76
CA ASP A 60 -16.85 12.57 -8.13
C ASP A 60 -17.93 11.48 -8.28
N GLU A 61 -19.15 11.88 -8.68
CA GLU A 61 -20.31 10.98 -8.78
C GLU A 61 -20.09 9.82 -9.76
N ALA A 62 -19.39 10.06 -10.87
CA ALA A 62 -19.11 9.03 -11.87
C ALA A 62 -18.10 8.00 -11.34
N LEU A 63 -17.06 8.45 -10.65
CA LEU A 63 -16.08 7.57 -10.00
C LEU A 63 -16.71 6.80 -8.84
N GLN A 64 -17.54 7.45 -8.01
CA GLN A 64 -18.29 6.76 -6.94
C GLN A 64 -19.18 5.66 -7.48
N TYR A 65 -19.95 5.93 -8.54
CA TYR A 65 -20.82 4.94 -9.17
C TYR A 65 -20.01 3.77 -9.77
N ARG A 66 -18.90 4.06 -10.43
CA ARG A 66 -18.02 3.03 -10.99
C ARG A 66 -17.36 2.19 -9.90
N MET A 67 -16.98 2.79 -8.77
CA MET A 67 -16.43 2.07 -7.62
C MET A 67 -17.47 1.21 -6.91
N SER A 68 -18.71 1.68 -6.75
CA SER A 68 -19.78 0.90 -6.10
C SER A 68 -20.18 -0.35 -6.89
N THR A 69 -20.00 -0.30 -8.21
CA THR A 69 -20.30 -1.42 -9.13
C THR A 69 -19.05 -2.22 -9.51
N PHE A 70 -17.87 -1.82 -9.03
CA PHE A 70 -16.61 -2.47 -9.35
C PHE A 70 -16.57 -3.90 -8.80
N LYS A 71 -16.39 -4.87 -9.69
CA LYS A 71 -16.09 -6.25 -9.33
C LYS A 71 -14.59 -6.45 -9.48
N PRO A 72 -13.84 -6.70 -8.38
CA PRO A 72 -12.43 -7.02 -8.48
C PRO A 72 -12.24 -8.17 -9.47
N PRO A 73 -11.26 -8.09 -10.38
CA PRO A 73 -10.93 -9.23 -11.21
C PRO A 73 -10.66 -10.41 -10.28
N LYS A 74 -11.16 -11.61 -10.65
CA LYS A 74 -10.77 -12.83 -9.95
C LYS A 74 -9.25 -12.83 -9.90
N ARG A 75 -8.67 -12.86 -8.70
CA ARG A 75 -7.21 -12.98 -8.54
C ARG A 75 -6.78 -14.08 -9.49
N ALA A 76 -5.84 -13.79 -10.38
CA ALA A 76 -5.19 -14.85 -11.13
C ALA A 76 -4.76 -15.90 -10.10
N PRO A 77 -4.99 -17.20 -10.34
CA PRO A 77 -4.47 -18.23 -9.45
C PRO A 77 -3.01 -17.90 -9.20
N GLU A 78 -2.65 -17.83 -7.92
CA GLU A 78 -1.30 -17.57 -7.46
C GLU A 78 -0.39 -18.48 -8.28
N LYS A 79 0.38 -17.92 -9.22
CA LYS A 79 1.44 -18.66 -9.88
C LYS A 79 2.45 -18.91 -8.78
N THR A 80 2.37 -20.06 -8.13
CA THR A 80 3.43 -20.61 -7.30
C THR A 80 4.64 -20.74 -8.21
N VAL A 81 5.53 -19.76 -8.12
CA VAL A 81 6.86 -19.85 -8.72
C VAL A 81 7.63 -20.82 -7.84
N GLU A 82 7.85 -22.04 -8.34
CA GLU A 82 8.80 -22.96 -7.70
C GLU A 82 10.19 -22.33 -7.79
N LEU A 83 10.70 -21.95 -6.61
CA LEU A 83 12.09 -21.57 -6.44
C LEU A 83 12.90 -22.86 -6.36
N PHE A 84 13.38 -23.34 -7.51
CA PHE A 84 14.58 -24.18 -7.53
C PHE A 84 15.79 -23.33 -7.15
#